data_AF-A0A4R5NQG8-F1
#
_entry.id   AF-A0A4R5NQG8-F1
#
_cell.length_a   1.000
_cell.length_b   1.000
_cell.length_c   1.000
_cell.angle_alpha   90.00
_cell.angle_beta   90.00
_cell.angle_gamma   90.00
#
_symmetry.space_group_name_H-M   'P 1'
#
loop_
_entity.id
_entity.type
_entity.pdbx_description
1 polymer ?
#
loop_
_entity_poly.entity_id
_entity_poly.type
_entity_poly.pdbx_seq_one_letter_code
_entity_poly.pdbx_strand_id
1 'polypeptide(L)'
;MVHLVKLPLILDQLLTYRYRDGTSFKYDVAVSPFYQIQYGIHLELLDKDDEIYDRIIVPFKKDSLISETFEANGQTFQIQLIDSKEDAEDG
;
A
#
# COMPACT_ATOMS: atom_id res chain seq x y z
N MET A 1 -12.11 -14.46 2.75
CA MET A 1 -11.88 -13.98 1.37
C MET A 1 -10.79 -12.93 1.45
N VAL A 2 -9.81 -12.93 0.54
CA VAL A 2 -8.73 -11.93 0.53
C VAL A 2 -9.04 -10.87 -0.50
N HIS A 3 -8.96 -9.60 -0.12
CA HIS A 3 -9.16 -8.45 -1.00
C HIS A 3 -7.81 -7.94 -1.52
N LEU A 4 -7.63 -7.90 -2.83
CA LEU A 4 -6.41 -7.39 -3.45
C LEU A 4 -6.56 -5.90 -3.78
N VAL A 5 -5.63 -5.09 -3.29
CA VAL A 5 -5.55 -3.64 -3.55
C VAL A 5 -4.33 -3.38 -4.42
N LYS A 6 -4.50 -2.65 -5.53
CA LYS A 6 -3.40 -2.26 -6.41
C LYS A 6 -2.97 -0.83 -6.10
N LEU A 7 -1.69 -0.63 -5.81
CA LEU A 7 -1.12 0.68 -5.49
C LEU A 7 0.11 0.95 -6.36
N PRO A 8 0.31 2.18 -6.87
CA PRO A 8 1.53 2.52 -7.59
C PRO A 8 2.76 2.42 -6.68
N LEU A 9 3.83 1.84 -7.23
CA LEU A 9 5.16 1.80 -6.64
C LEU A 9 5.85 3.15 -6.87
N ILE A 10 5.73 4.05 -5.90
CA ILE A 10 6.44 5.32 -5.90
C ILE A 10 7.19 5.42 -4.58
N LEU A 11 8.52 5.35 -4.67
CA LEU A 11 9.41 5.43 -3.51
C LEU A 11 9.50 6.87 -2.98
N ASP A 12 9.73 6.99 -1.67
CA ASP A 12 9.98 8.26 -0.98
C ASP A 12 8.86 9.31 -1.13
N GLN A 13 7.64 8.88 -1.45
CA GLN A 13 6.47 9.74 -1.61
C GLN A 13 5.30 9.23 -0.78
N LEU A 14 4.75 10.10 0.06
CA LEU A 14 3.48 9.88 0.75
C LEU A 14 2.32 10.17 -0.22
N LEU A 15 1.51 9.16 -0.50
CA LEU A 15 0.33 9.24 -1.36
C LEU A 15 -0.93 9.19 -0.51
N THR A 16 -1.99 9.87 -0.93
CA THR A 16 -3.28 9.92 -0.22
C THR A 16 -4.41 9.55 -1.16
N TYR A 17 -5.26 8.63 -0.72
CA TYR A 17 -6.44 8.16 -1.45
C TYR A 17 -7.69 8.46 -0.63
N ARG A 18 -8.54 9.34 -1.16
CA ARG A 18 -9.79 9.76 -0.52
C ARG A 18 -10.98 9.03 -1.11
N TYR A 19 -11.81 8.45 -0.27
CA TYR A 19 -13.07 7.83 -0.66
C TYR A 19 -14.23 8.85 -0.62
N ARG A 20 -15.32 8.51 -1.29
CA ARG A 20 -16.51 9.38 -1.39
C ARG A 20 -17.22 9.60 -0.05
N ASP A 21 -17.07 8.67 0.89
CA ASP A 21 -17.65 8.76 2.23
C ASP A 21 -16.86 9.66 3.19
N GLY A 22 -15.78 10.27 2.70
CA GLY A 22 -14.91 11.15 3.48
C GLY A 22 -13.72 10.44 4.12
N THR A 23 -13.75 9.11 4.26
CA THR A 23 -12.61 8.36 4.77
C THR A 23 -11.44 8.39 3.78
N SER A 24 -10.22 8.21 4.27
CA SER A 24 -9.05 8.11 3.40
C SER A 24 -8.01 7.13 3.92
N PHE A 25 -7.06 6.78 3.08
CA PHE A 25 -5.80 6.21 3.55
C PHE A 25 -4.63 6.96 2.94
N LYS A 26 -3.53 6.95 3.69
CA LYS A 26 -2.23 7.41 3.22
C LYS A 26 -1.27 6.25 3.19
N TYR A 27 -0.34 6.26 2.25
CA TYR A 27 0.75 5.30 2.29
C TYR A 27 2.04 5.84 1.69
N ASP A 28 3.15 5.32 2.19
CA ASP A 28 4.46 5.43 1.59
C ASP A 28 5.06 4.03 1.39
N VAL A 29 5.87 3.90 0.33
CA VAL A 29 6.61 2.66 0.04
C VAL A 29 8.06 2.87 0.41
N ALA A 30 8.60 2.00 1.25
CA ALA A 30 9.99 1.96 1.63
C ALA A 30 10.68 0.71 1.07
N VAL A 31 11.97 0.83 0.77
CA VAL A 31 12.84 -0.31 0.45
C VAL A 31 13.56 -0.75 1.71
N SER A 32 13.69 -2.05 1.92
CA SER A 32 14.45 -2.61 3.03
C SER A 32 15.91 -2.17 2.94
N PRO A 33 16.49 -1.64 4.04
CA PRO A 33 17.90 -1.27 4.07
C PRO A 33 18.84 -2.49 3.98
N PHE A 34 18.31 -3.71 4.20
CA PHE A 34 19.06 -4.96 4.17
C PHE A 34 18.91 -5.71 2.84
N TYR A 35 17.81 -5.49 2.11
CA TYR A 35 17.49 -6.19 0.87
C TYR A 35 16.93 -5.20 -0.15
N GLN A 36 17.72 -4.86 -1.18
CA GLN A 36 17.40 -3.81 -2.18
C GLN A 36 16.11 -4.05 -2.99
N ILE A 37 15.56 -5.26 -2.93
CA ILE A 37 14.37 -5.71 -3.68
C ILE A 37 13.29 -6.28 -2.74
N GLN A 38 13.28 -5.80 -1.51
CA GLN A 38 12.21 -6.06 -0.55
C GLN A 38 11.56 -4.74 -0.17
N TYR A 39 10.25 -4.65 -0.36
CA TYR A 39 9.48 -3.46 -0.06
C TYR A 39 8.76 -3.59 1.30
N GLY A 40 8.39 -2.45 1.86
CA GLY A 40 7.44 -2.33 2.96
C GLY A 40 6.53 -1.13 2.70
N ILE A 41 5.29 -1.21 3.15
CA ILE A 41 4.36 -0.10 3.10
C ILE A 41 3.98 0.32 4.51
N HIS A 42 4.07 1.61 4.80
CA HIS A 42 3.35 2.20 5.92
C HIS A 42 1.99 2.65 5.41
N LEU A 43 0.92 2.15 6.02
CA LEU A 43 -0.46 2.47 5.68
C LEU A 43 -1.11 3.15 6.88
N GLU A 44 -1.58 4.38 6.70
CA GLU A 44 -2.38 5.09 7.69
C GLU A 44 -3.84 5.13 7.22
N LEU A 45 -4.78 4.70 8.06
CA LEU A 45 -6.21 4.80 7.78
C LEU A 45 -6.78 6.00 8.54
N LEU A 46 -7.53 6.83 7.83
CA LEU A 46 -8.08 8.09 8.32
C LEU A 46 -9.59 8.11 8.20
N ASP A 47 -10.24 8.67 9.21
CA ASP A 47 -11.67 8.88 9.19
C ASP A 47 -12.04 10.14 8.38
N LYS A 48 -13.31 10.55 8.48
CA LYS A 48 -13.87 11.71 7.77
C LYS A 48 -13.33 13.06 8.27
N ASP A 49 -12.77 13.09 9.47
CA ASP A 49 -12.26 14.28 10.15
C ASP A 49 -10.72 14.37 10.00
N ASP A 50 -10.13 13.53 9.13
CA ASP A 50 -8.69 13.39 8.89
C ASP A 50 -7.90 12.88 10.11
N GLU A 51 -8.58 12.24 11.07
CA GLU A 51 -7.92 11.60 12.19
C GLU A 51 -7.46 10.19 11.83
N ILE A 52 -6.20 9.89 12.13
CA ILE A 52 -5.62 8.55 11.93
C ILE A 52 -6.19 7.64 13.01
N TYR A 53 -6.97 6.63 12.62
CA TYR A 53 -7.52 5.64 13.54
C TYR A 53 -6.75 4.31 13.53
N ASP A 54 -5.96 4.06 12.48
CA ASP A 54 -5.13 2.84 12.39
C ASP A 54 -3.84 3.09 11.60
N ARG A 55 -2.79 2.34 11.96
CA ARG A 55 -1.48 2.35 11.32
C ARG A 55 -0.98 0.92 11.13
N ILE A 56 -0.75 0.54 9.89
CA ILE A 56 -0.41 -0.82 9.51
C ILE A 56 0.92 -0.81 8.77
N ILE A 57 1.83 -1.70 9.18
CA ILE A 57 3.05 -1.98 8.43
C ILE A 57 2.80 -3.24 7.61
N VAL A 58 2.86 -3.11 6.29
CA VAL A 58 2.60 -4.21 5.37
C VAL A 58 3.92 -4.67 4.75
N PRO A 59 4.45 -5.84 5.16
CA PRO A 59 5.72 -6.35 4.64
C PRO A 59 5.54 -7.06 3.30
N PHE A 60 6.59 -7.02 2.49
CA PHE A 60 6.70 -7.81 1.26
C PHE A 60 7.81 -8.85 1.44
N LYS A 61 7.65 -9.99 0.77
CA LYS A 61 8.75 -10.95 0.60
C LYS A 61 9.77 -10.38 -0.39
N LYS A 62 11.01 -10.85 -0.29
CA LYS A 62 12.06 -10.53 -1.25
C LYS A 62 11.60 -10.87 -2.67
N ASP A 63 11.93 -10.03 -3.64
CA ASP A 63 11.62 -10.23 -5.07
C ASP A 63 10.10 -10.30 -5.38
N SER A 64 9.25 -9.77 -4.49
CA SER A 64 7.80 -9.78 -4.63
C SER A 64 7.22 -8.37 -4.66
N LEU A 65 6.33 -8.11 -5.62
CA LEU A 65 5.46 -6.94 -5.65
C LEU A 65 4.09 -7.20 -5.01
N ILE A 66 3.88 -8.40 -4.45
CA ILE A 66 2.68 -8.75 -3.69
C ILE A 66 3.05 -8.87 -2.22
N SER A 67 2.29 -8.21 -1.36
CA SER A 67 2.53 -8.20 0.08
C SER A 67 2.12 -9.50 0.76
N GLU A 68 2.57 -9.68 2.00
CA GLU A 68 1.89 -10.58 2.92
C GLU A 68 0.47 -10.07 3.22
N THR A 69 -0.39 -10.97 3.70
CA THR A 69 -1.75 -10.60 4.09
C THR A 69 -1.75 -9.78 5.37
N PHE A 70 -2.61 -8.77 5.44
CA PHE A 70 -2.85 -7.98 6.65
C PHE A 70 -4.35 -7.80 6.88
N GLU A 71 -4.72 -7.43 8.10
CA GLU A 71 -6.11 -7.16 8.47
C GLU A 71 -6.33 -5.66 8.62
N ALA A 72 -7.46 -5.18 8.10
CA ALA A 72 -7.95 -3.82 8.30
C ALA A 72 -9.48 -3.87 8.35
N ASN A 73 -10.12 -3.13 9.25
CA ASN A 73 -11.58 -3.04 9.32
C ASN A 73 -12.31 -4.42 9.33
N GLY A 74 -11.70 -5.43 9.97
CA GLY A 74 -12.25 -6.80 10.05
C GLY A 74 -12.19 -7.61 8.75
N GLN A 75 -11.44 -7.15 7.76
CA GLN A 75 -11.24 -7.83 6.47
C GLN A 75 -9.76 -8.12 6.23
N THR A 76 -9.48 -9.17 5.47
CA THR A 76 -8.12 -9.55 5.08
C THR A 76 -7.78 -8.98 3.71
N PHE A 77 -6.65 -8.31 3.61
CA PHE A 77 -6.16 -7.65 2.40
C PHE A 77 -4.78 -8.15 1.98
N GLN A 78 -4.46 -7.93 0.71
CA GLN A 78 -3.09 -7.90 0.18
C GLN A 78 -2.94 -6.67 -0.72
N ILE A 79 -1.71 -6.16 -0.79
CA ILE A 79 -1.34 -5.09 -1.72
C ILE A 79 -0.50 -5.66 -2.84
N GLN A 80 -0.85 -5.32 -4.07
CA GLN A 80 0.02 -5.45 -5.24
C GLN A 80 0.56 -4.07 -5.61
N LEU A 81 1.88 -3.93 -5.58
CA LEU A 81 2.59 -2.77 -6.08
C LEU A 81 2.66 -2.85 -7.61
N ILE A 82 2.30 -1.77 -8.29
CA ILE A 82 2.33 -1.64 -9.76
C ILE A 82 3.46 -0.70 -10.13
N ASP A 83 4.43 -1.18 -10.91
CA ASP A 83 5.46 -0.32 -11.48
C ASP A 83 4.86 0.49 -12.63
N SER A 84 4.81 1.81 -12.49
CA SER A 84 4.28 2.73 -13.49
C SER A 84 4.99 2.65 -14.85
N LYS A 85 6.11 1.93 -14.96
CA LYS A 85 6.83 1.70 -16.22
C LYS A 85 6.33 0.53 -17.06
N GLU A 86 5.62 -0.45 -16.50
CA GLU A 86 5.19 -1.64 -17.26
C GLU A 86 3.84 -1.47 -17.99
N ASP A 87 3.03 -0.48 -17.64
CA ASP A 87 1.74 -0.19 -18.32
C ASP A 87 1.89 0.76 -19.54
N ALA A 88 3.11 1.14 -19.93
CA ALA A 88 3.37 2.10 -21.02
C ALA A 88 3.75 1.46 -22.37
N GLU A 89 3.81 0.13 -22.48
CA GLU A 89 4.19 -0.57 -23.72
C GLU A 89 3.03 -1.28 -24.45
N ASP A 90 1.77 -1.08 -24.06
CA ASP A 90 0.60 -1.64 -24.77
C ASP A 90 -0.42 -0.56 -25.22
N GLY A 91 0.09 0.46 -25.93
CA GLY A 91 -0.71 1.55 -26.52
C GLY A 91 -0.27 1.91 -27.94
#